data_AF-A0AAD7AZ34-F1
#
_entry.id   AF-A0AAD7AZ34-F1
#
_cell.length_a   1.000
_cell.length_b   1.000
_cell.length_c   1.000
_cell.angle_alpha   90.00
_cell.angle_beta   90.00
_cell.angle_gamma   90.00
#
_symmetry.space_group_name_H-M   'P 1'
#
loop_
_entity.id
_entity.type
_entity.pdbx_description
1 polymer ?
#
loop_
_entity_poly.entity_id
_entity_poly.type
_entity_poly.pdbx_seq_one_letter_code
_entity_poly.pdbx_strand_id
1 'polypeptide(L)'
;MIDPNDPLVQLKITGATCSFFAFGTTIYRLYKRHGRYRADDGWALFAFLSLIIQDVSVFLHVPVPNHLSKTARVAAYYLMAATFYAIIWASRLSILYSIVRIDPSQDSRKRLFWVAVAFVVAALFLLAQLLWVCEPEPSWKNAPNPQCRLPLQVAICQLVTDVIADSILLIAPIPLFRHLADKALRRKLTIIFSTCVVTTIVSLVHAAFILRRGGVKVLISALVENSLSLIVANLPIVIARLINLARDEDDSDPVGRQTTSLRFNSRPWFSKGGVTTRGTGIVAPVELGMTGISTTIAAEEEEDREMPPGNKRLTSVTWDKETTVDRGNGTRITVDSVEGTD
;
A
#
# COMPACT_ATOMS: atom_id res chain seq x y z
N MET A 1 -40.37 -1.36 -23.06
CA MET A 1 -39.44 -2.41 -23.55
C MET A 1 -38.05 -1.86 -23.32
N ILE A 2 -37.22 -2.50 -22.50
CA ILE A 2 -35.84 -2.06 -22.26
C ILE A 2 -35.00 -2.61 -23.42
N ASP A 3 -34.42 -1.74 -24.24
CA ASP A 3 -33.49 -2.17 -25.29
C ASP A 3 -32.13 -2.49 -24.65
N PRO A 4 -31.67 -3.76 -24.66
CA PRO A 4 -30.38 -4.14 -24.08
C PRO A 4 -29.17 -3.53 -24.81
N ASN A 5 -29.39 -2.96 -26.00
CA ASN A 5 -28.34 -2.29 -26.78
C ASN A 5 -28.21 -0.79 -26.45
N ASP A 6 -29.08 -0.23 -25.59
CA ASP A 6 -28.93 1.14 -25.13
C ASP A 6 -27.67 1.26 -24.26
N PRO A 7 -26.67 2.08 -24.66
CA PRO A 7 -25.45 2.27 -23.87
C PRO A 7 -25.72 2.77 -22.44
N LEU A 8 -26.86 3.41 -22.21
CA LEU A 8 -27.27 3.86 -20.88
C LEU A 8 -27.66 2.70 -19.96
N VAL A 9 -28.37 1.71 -20.52
CA VAL A 9 -28.77 0.51 -19.80
C VAL A 9 -27.53 -0.33 -19.49
N GLN A 10 -26.61 -0.46 -20.46
CA GLN A 10 -25.33 -1.14 -20.24
C GLN A 10 -24.52 -0.48 -19.13
N LEU A 11 -24.41 0.86 -19.12
CA LEU A 11 -23.72 1.58 -18.05
C LEU A 11 -24.29 1.26 -16.66
N LYS A 12 -25.62 1.26 -16.52
CA LYS A 12 -26.27 0.97 -15.23
C LYS A 12 -26.04 -0.46 -14.78
N ILE A 13 -26.17 -1.43 -15.68
CA ILE A 13 -25.99 -2.86 -15.36
C ILE A 13 -24.53 -3.12 -15.00
N THR A 14 -23.59 -2.74 -15.86
CA THR A 14 -22.16 -2.94 -15.64
C THR A 14 -21.71 -2.24 -14.36
N GLY A 15 -22.14 -0.99 -14.14
CA GLY A 15 -21.84 -0.25 -12.93
C GLY A 15 -22.34 -0.94 -11.67
N ALA A 16 -23.62 -1.31 -11.62
CA ALA A 16 -24.20 -1.97 -10.46
C ALA A 16 -23.50 -3.30 -10.15
N THR A 17 -23.21 -4.11 -11.18
CA THR A 17 -22.52 -5.40 -11.00
C THR A 17 -21.09 -5.21 -10.48
N CYS A 18 -20.31 -4.33 -11.12
CA CYS A 18 -18.93 -4.08 -10.72
C CYS A 18 -18.82 -3.46 -9.32
N SER A 19 -19.66 -2.48 -9.00
CA SER A 19 -19.70 -1.85 -7.68
C SER A 19 -20.14 -2.84 -6.60
N PHE A 20 -21.08 -3.75 -6.87
CA PHE A 20 -21.48 -4.78 -5.91
C PHE A 20 -20.29 -5.67 -5.48
N PHE A 21 -19.49 -6.16 -6.42
CA PHE A 21 -18.30 -6.96 -6.10
C PHE A 21 -17.22 -6.12 -5.37
N ALA A 22 -17.02 -4.88 -5.78
CA ALA A 22 -16.08 -3.98 -5.13
C ALA A 22 -16.49 -3.66 -3.68
N PHE A 23 -17.79 -3.46 -3.44
CA PHE A 23 -18.35 -3.25 -2.11
C PHE A 23 -18.23 -4.50 -1.25
N GLY A 24 -18.65 -5.66 -1.77
CA GLY A 24 -18.57 -6.93 -1.05
C GLY A 24 -17.14 -7.27 -0.62
N THR A 25 -16.17 -7.13 -1.52
CA THR A 25 -14.75 -7.39 -1.21
C THR A 25 -14.18 -6.41 -0.18
N THR A 26 -14.58 -5.12 -0.23
CA THR A 26 -14.13 -4.11 0.74
C THR A 26 -14.76 -4.32 2.11
N ILE A 27 -16.06 -4.58 2.17
CA ILE A 27 -16.78 -4.89 3.42
C ILE A 27 -16.19 -6.14 4.07
N TYR A 28 -15.95 -7.20 3.28
CA TYR A 28 -15.32 -8.42 3.79
C TYR A 28 -13.94 -8.14 4.41
N ARG A 29 -13.11 -7.34 3.74
CA ARG A 29 -11.80 -6.91 4.25
C ARG A 29 -11.93 -6.19 5.59
N LEU A 30 -12.85 -5.22 5.69
CA LEU A 30 -13.05 -4.42 6.89
C LEU A 30 -13.62 -5.26 8.04
N TYR A 31 -14.64 -6.08 7.77
CA TYR A 31 -15.25 -6.97 8.74
C TYR A 31 -14.23 -7.92 9.36
N LYS A 32 -13.38 -8.54 8.54
CA LYS A 32 -12.39 -9.50 9.06
C LYS A 32 -11.31 -8.84 9.92
N ARG A 33 -11.11 -7.52 9.78
CA ARG A 33 -10.10 -6.75 10.50
C ARG A 33 -10.70 -5.88 11.62
N HIS A 34 -11.97 -6.08 11.93
CA HIS A 34 -12.68 -5.40 13.00
C HIS A 34 -11.95 -5.62 14.34
N GLY A 35 -11.23 -4.59 14.81
CA GLY A 35 -10.46 -4.62 16.06
C GLY A 35 -9.09 -3.94 16.02
N ARG A 36 -8.47 -3.74 14.85
CA ARG A 36 -7.25 -2.91 14.68
C ARG A 36 -7.26 -2.19 13.34
N TYR A 37 -7.99 -1.08 13.26
CA TYR A 37 -7.95 -0.19 12.10
C TYR A 37 -6.54 0.36 11.91
N ARG A 38 -6.02 0.22 10.70
CA ARG A 38 -4.69 0.69 10.30
C ARG A 38 -4.82 1.58 9.07
N ALA A 39 -3.76 2.33 8.77
CA ALA A 39 -3.76 3.28 7.65
C ALA A 39 -4.13 2.64 6.30
N ASP A 40 -3.76 1.37 6.05
CA ASP A 40 -4.11 0.68 4.80
C ASP A 40 -5.63 0.45 4.65
N ASP A 41 -6.30 0.14 5.76
CA ASP A 41 -7.76 -0.02 5.79
C ASP A 41 -8.48 1.33 5.71
N GLY A 42 -7.86 2.41 6.23
CA GLY A 42 -8.34 3.78 6.06
C GLY A 42 -8.37 4.22 4.59
N TRP A 43 -7.29 3.96 3.83
CA TRP A 43 -7.26 4.26 2.39
C TRP A 43 -8.24 3.40 1.57
N ALA A 44 -8.42 2.13 1.94
CA ALA A 44 -9.42 1.27 1.30
C ALA A 44 -10.85 1.76 1.57
N LEU A 45 -11.14 2.18 2.81
CA LEU A 45 -12.43 2.78 3.16
C LEU A 45 -12.66 4.10 2.42
N PHE A 46 -11.62 4.94 2.31
CA PHE A 46 -11.71 6.19 1.56
C PHE A 46 -11.99 5.95 0.07
N ALA A 47 -11.34 4.96 -0.54
CA ALA A 47 -11.62 4.55 -1.92
C ALA A 47 -13.05 4.02 -2.07
N PHE A 48 -13.53 3.21 -1.12
CA PHE A 48 -14.90 2.70 -1.09
C PHE A 48 -15.95 3.82 -1.01
N LEU A 49 -15.77 4.79 -0.11
CA LEU A 49 -16.66 5.94 0.01
C LEU A 49 -16.62 6.80 -1.26
N SER A 50 -15.44 6.99 -1.85
CA SER A 50 -15.29 7.71 -3.12
C SER A 50 -16.01 7.00 -4.26
N LEU A 51 -16.01 5.67 -4.30
CA LEU A 51 -16.75 4.88 -5.29
C LEU A 51 -18.27 5.06 -5.13
N ILE A 52 -18.79 5.10 -3.90
CA ILE A 52 -20.21 5.41 -3.65
C ILE A 52 -20.56 6.81 -4.17
N ILE A 53 -19.74 7.82 -3.87
CA ILE A 53 -19.95 9.19 -4.36
C ILE A 53 -19.90 9.22 -5.89
N GLN A 54 -18.99 8.47 -6.50
CA GLN A 54 -18.90 8.37 -7.95
C GLN A 54 -20.14 7.72 -8.56
N ASP A 55 -20.61 6.59 -8.03
CA ASP A 55 -21.84 5.93 -8.50
C ASP A 55 -23.03 6.90 -8.46
N VAL A 56 -23.22 7.57 -7.32
CA VAL A 56 -24.26 8.60 -7.17
C VAL A 56 -24.08 9.73 -8.20
N SER A 57 -22.85 10.19 -8.42
CA SER A 57 -22.55 11.23 -9.42
C SER A 57 -22.84 10.77 -10.84
N VAL A 58 -22.58 9.50 -11.18
CA VAL A 58 -22.94 8.89 -12.46
C VAL A 58 -24.45 8.85 -12.63
N PHE A 59 -25.20 8.39 -11.62
CA PHE A 59 -26.66 8.38 -11.68
C PHE A 59 -27.27 9.78 -11.80
N LEU A 60 -26.65 10.79 -11.19
CA LEU A 60 -27.06 12.20 -11.29
C LEU A 60 -26.66 12.86 -12.62
N HIS A 61 -25.58 12.40 -13.25
CA HIS A 61 -25.10 12.95 -14.54
C HIS A 61 -25.88 12.36 -15.73
N VAL A 62 -26.41 11.15 -15.59
CA VAL A 62 -27.07 10.34 -16.63
C VAL A 62 -28.61 10.47 -16.75
N PRO A 63 -29.38 11.30 -15.99
CA PRO A 63 -30.83 11.32 -16.13
C PRO A 63 -31.27 12.15 -17.35
N VAL A 64 -32.03 11.48 -18.22
CA VAL A 64 -32.98 12.10 -19.15
C VAL A 64 -34.37 11.78 -18.57
N PRO A 65 -35.24 12.77 -18.22
CA PRO A 65 -35.26 14.16 -18.68
C PRO A 65 -34.57 15.19 -17.75
N ASN A 66 -34.24 16.32 -18.38
CA ASN A 66 -33.40 17.45 -17.93
C ASN A 66 -33.98 18.33 -16.81
N HIS A 67 -34.46 17.76 -15.69
CA HIS A 67 -35.00 18.57 -14.58
C HIS A 67 -33.91 19.15 -13.65
N LEU A 68 -32.65 18.73 -13.80
CA LEU A 68 -31.55 19.18 -12.94
C LEU A 68 -30.95 20.52 -13.42
N SER A 69 -30.66 21.40 -12.45
CA SER A 69 -29.97 22.67 -12.69
C SER A 69 -28.60 22.45 -13.33
N LYS A 70 -28.19 23.38 -14.22
CA LYS A 70 -26.87 23.37 -14.90
C LYS A 70 -25.72 23.18 -13.91
N THR A 71 -25.77 23.88 -12.78
CA THR A 71 -24.76 23.82 -11.72
C THR A 71 -24.61 22.40 -11.14
N ALA A 72 -25.72 21.68 -10.96
CA ALA A 72 -25.68 20.31 -10.44
C ALA A 72 -25.01 19.34 -11.41
N ARG A 73 -25.17 19.55 -12.72
CA ARG A 73 -24.57 18.70 -13.76
C ARG A 73 -23.06 18.89 -13.86
N VAL A 74 -22.62 20.16 -13.78
CA VAL A 74 -21.20 20.51 -13.76
C VAL A 74 -20.56 20.01 -12.46
N ALA A 75 -21.23 20.17 -11.32
CA ALA A 75 -20.77 19.62 -10.05
C ALA A 75 -20.66 18.08 -10.09
N ALA A 76 -21.63 17.38 -10.68
CA ALA A 76 -21.59 15.92 -10.85
C ALA A 76 -20.40 15.48 -11.72
N TYR A 77 -20.06 16.24 -12.76
CA TYR A 77 -18.87 15.97 -13.58
C TYR A 77 -17.57 16.12 -12.78
N TYR A 78 -17.42 17.22 -12.02
CA TYR A 78 -16.23 17.41 -11.18
C TYR A 78 -16.13 16.38 -10.05
N LEU A 79 -17.26 16.02 -9.41
CA LEU A 79 -17.29 14.97 -8.40
C LEU A 79 -16.88 13.63 -9.00
N MET A 80 -17.40 13.28 -10.17
CA MET A 80 -17.03 12.05 -10.90
C MET A 80 -15.54 12.02 -11.23
N ALA A 81 -14.97 13.12 -11.73
CA ALA A 81 -13.55 13.18 -12.07
C ALA A 81 -12.65 13.15 -10.82
N ALA A 82 -12.99 13.90 -9.78
CA ALA A 82 -12.24 13.92 -8.53
C ALA A 82 -12.28 12.56 -7.81
N THR A 83 -13.46 11.93 -7.76
CA THR A 83 -13.60 10.58 -7.17
C THR A 83 -12.88 9.53 -7.98
N PHE A 84 -12.84 9.63 -9.31
CA PHE A 84 -12.03 8.74 -10.15
C PHE A 84 -10.56 8.75 -9.72
N TYR A 85 -9.92 9.91 -9.65
CA TYR A 85 -8.53 10.00 -9.19
C TYR A 85 -8.39 9.54 -7.73
N ALA A 86 -9.32 9.91 -6.86
CA ALA A 86 -9.29 9.51 -5.46
C ALA A 86 -9.30 7.97 -5.32
N ILE A 87 -10.16 7.26 -6.05
CA ILE A 87 -10.29 5.79 -5.97
C ILE A 87 -9.03 5.11 -6.47
N ILE A 88 -8.52 5.50 -7.64
CA ILE A 88 -7.33 4.91 -8.25
C ILE A 88 -6.12 5.07 -7.33
N TRP A 89 -5.86 6.30 -6.89
CA TRP A 89 -4.69 6.60 -6.06
C TRP A 89 -4.82 6.07 -4.63
N ALA A 90 -6.01 6.13 -4.02
CA ALA A 90 -6.23 5.55 -2.69
C ALA A 90 -6.12 4.02 -2.71
N SER A 91 -6.56 3.36 -3.79
CA SER A 91 -6.37 1.91 -3.96
C SER A 91 -4.89 1.54 -4.01
N ARG A 92 -4.09 2.28 -4.79
CA ARG A 92 -2.62 2.11 -4.83
C ARG A 92 -1.95 2.38 -3.49
N LEU A 93 -2.37 3.43 -2.78
CA LEU A 93 -1.89 3.72 -1.42
C LEU A 93 -2.25 2.60 -0.45
N SER A 94 -3.45 2.03 -0.53
CA SER A 94 -3.84 0.88 0.31
C SER A 94 -2.94 -0.35 0.08
N ILE A 95 -2.57 -0.62 -1.17
CA ILE A 95 -1.60 -1.67 -1.52
C ILE A 95 -0.21 -1.33 -0.97
N LEU A 96 0.26 -0.10 -1.18
CA LEU A 96 1.57 0.36 -0.69
C LEU A 96 1.69 0.23 0.83
N TYR A 97 0.70 0.71 1.60
CA TYR A 97 0.68 0.56 3.05
C TYR A 97 0.59 -0.90 3.49
N SER A 98 -0.07 -1.76 2.71
CA SER A 98 -0.06 -3.21 2.95
C SER A 98 1.35 -3.80 2.80
N ILE A 99 2.15 -3.31 1.85
CA ILE A 99 3.57 -3.69 1.67
C ILE A 99 4.43 -3.17 2.82
N VAL A 100 4.31 -1.89 3.18
CA VAL A 100 5.01 -1.25 4.32
C VAL A 100 4.85 -2.06 5.60
N ARG A 101 3.66 -2.61 5.83
CA ARG A 101 3.35 -3.43 7.00
C ARG A 101 4.11 -4.76 7.03
N ILE A 102 4.33 -5.36 5.85
CA ILE A 102 4.99 -6.67 5.73
C ILE A 102 6.51 -6.51 5.87
N ASP A 103 7.05 -5.34 5.50
CA ASP A 103 8.46 -5.04 5.61
C ASP A 103 8.91 -4.95 7.09
N PRO A 104 9.86 -5.77 7.56
CA PRO A 104 10.41 -5.70 8.91
C PRO A 104 11.47 -4.59 9.07
N SER A 105 12.06 -4.09 7.98
CA SER A 105 13.18 -3.15 8.04
C SER A 105 12.72 -1.70 8.23
N GLN A 106 13.28 -0.99 9.22
CA GLN A 106 12.86 0.39 9.53
C GLN A 106 13.24 1.38 8.42
N ASP A 107 14.40 1.21 7.78
CA ASP A 107 14.87 2.13 6.74
C ASP A 107 14.05 2.00 5.45
N SER A 108 13.64 0.80 5.07
CA SER A 108 12.77 0.61 3.91
C SER A 108 11.37 1.16 4.15
N ARG A 109 10.84 1.09 5.38
CA ARG A 109 9.58 1.75 5.73
C ARG A 109 9.64 3.27 5.54
N LYS A 110 10.75 3.92 5.91
CA LYS A 110 10.95 5.36 5.66
C LYS A 110 10.94 5.67 4.15
N ARG A 111 11.63 4.85 3.34
CA ARG A 111 11.62 5.02 1.87
C ARG A 111 10.23 4.83 1.27
N LEU A 112 9.50 3.78 1.68
CA LEU A 112 8.14 3.53 1.20
C LEU A 112 7.15 4.62 1.65
N PHE A 113 7.37 5.24 2.81
CA PHE A 113 6.59 6.40 3.23
C PHE A 113 6.83 7.61 2.30
N TRP A 114 8.08 7.88 1.91
CA TRP A 114 8.36 8.91 0.89
C TRP A 114 7.71 8.60 -0.46
N VAL A 115 7.68 7.33 -0.87
CA VAL A 115 6.93 6.89 -2.07
C VAL A 115 5.44 7.17 -1.91
N ALA A 116 4.85 6.92 -0.73
CA ALA A 116 3.44 7.21 -0.47
C ALA A 116 3.14 8.71 -0.58
N VAL A 117 4.03 9.56 -0.04
CA VAL A 117 3.93 11.02 -0.21
C VAL A 117 4.01 11.41 -1.68
N ALA A 118 4.95 10.83 -2.44
CA ALA A 118 5.05 11.08 -3.88
C ALA A 118 3.78 10.68 -4.64
N PHE A 119 3.11 9.59 -4.26
CA PHE A 119 1.84 9.16 -4.86
C PHE A 119 0.72 10.16 -4.58
N VAL A 120 0.61 10.67 -3.34
CA VAL A 120 -0.37 11.71 -3.00
C VAL A 120 -0.10 12.99 -3.80
N VAL A 121 1.17 13.42 -3.90
CA VAL A 121 1.55 14.59 -4.69
C VAL A 121 1.21 14.40 -6.17
N ALA A 122 1.50 13.24 -6.75
CA ALA A 122 1.14 12.91 -8.13
C ALA A 122 -0.38 12.94 -8.35
N ALA A 123 -1.16 12.38 -7.42
CA ALA A 123 -2.63 12.42 -7.47
C ALA A 123 -3.17 13.87 -7.47
N LEU A 124 -2.66 14.71 -6.57
CA LEU A 124 -3.04 16.12 -6.49
C LEU A 124 -2.61 16.90 -7.73
N PHE A 125 -1.44 16.60 -8.27
CA PHE A 125 -0.95 17.21 -9.51
C PHE A 125 -1.86 16.88 -10.70
N LEU A 126 -2.24 15.61 -10.89
CA LEU A 126 -3.15 15.21 -11.97
C LEU A 126 -4.54 15.83 -11.82
N LEU A 127 -5.05 15.93 -10.58
CA LEU A 127 -6.31 16.61 -10.29
C LEU A 127 -6.22 18.12 -10.60
N ALA A 128 -5.12 18.76 -10.21
CA ALA A 128 -4.88 20.16 -10.50
C ALA A 128 -4.76 20.41 -12.01
N GLN A 129 -4.10 19.53 -12.76
CA GLN A 129 -4.03 19.60 -14.22
C GLN A 129 -5.42 19.50 -14.87
N LEU A 130 -6.27 18.59 -14.40
CA LEU A 130 -7.65 18.49 -14.86
C LEU A 130 -8.41 19.81 -14.66
N LEU A 131 -8.37 20.35 -13.44
CA LEU A 131 -9.05 21.60 -13.11
C LEU A 131 -8.49 22.78 -13.91
N TRP A 132 -7.18 22.85 -14.06
CA TRP A 132 -6.50 23.90 -14.81
C TRP A 132 -6.91 23.93 -16.29
N VAL A 133 -7.10 22.77 -16.90
CA VAL A 133 -7.50 22.66 -18.31
C VAL A 133 -9.00 22.88 -18.48
N CYS A 134 -9.82 22.35 -17.58
CA CYS A 134 -11.27 22.35 -17.76
C CYS A 134 -11.95 23.62 -17.26
N GLU A 135 -11.41 24.30 -16.25
CA GLU A 135 -12.06 25.49 -15.68
C GLU A 135 -12.11 26.70 -16.63
N PRO A 136 -11.03 27.05 -17.36
CA PRO A 136 -11.02 28.23 -18.22
C PRO A 136 -11.94 28.17 -19.44
N GLU A 137 -12.32 26.96 -19.88
CA GLU A 137 -13.10 26.76 -21.11
C GLU A 137 -14.61 26.64 -20.77
N PRO A 138 -15.47 27.64 -21.06
CA PRO A 138 -16.88 27.59 -20.70
C PRO A 138 -17.74 26.81 -21.69
N SER A 139 -17.22 26.50 -22.89
CA SER A 139 -18.00 25.91 -23.99
C SER A 139 -18.60 24.54 -23.63
N TRP A 140 -17.84 23.69 -22.94
CA TRP A 140 -18.30 22.37 -22.51
C TRP A 140 -19.33 22.43 -21.36
N LYS A 141 -19.30 23.49 -20.53
CA LYS A 141 -20.24 23.66 -19.40
C LYS A 141 -21.68 23.91 -19.87
N ASN A 142 -21.85 24.43 -21.08
CA ASN A 142 -23.16 24.73 -21.69
C ASN A 142 -23.72 23.57 -22.53
N ALA A 143 -22.92 22.53 -22.80
CA ALA A 143 -23.35 21.41 -23.62
C ALA A 143 -24.48 20.62 -22.94
N PRO A 144 -25.39 19.99 -23.72
CA PRO A 144 -26.44 19.16 -23.17
C PRO A 144 -25.90 17.93 -22.44
N ASN A 145 -24.61 17.59 -22.57
CA ASN A 145 -23.86 16.65 -21.72
C ASN A 145 -22.50 17.29 -21.39
N PRO A 146 -22.32 17.88 -20.19
CA PRO A 146 -21.10 18.60 -19.86
C PRO A 146 -19.94 17.63 -19.67
N GLN A 147 -19.07 17.53 -20.67
CA GLN A 147 -17.85 16.73 -20.64
C GLN A 147 -16.70 17.58 -21.19
N CYS A 148 -15.74 17.91 -20.33
CA CYS A 148 -14.52 18.59 -20.76
C CYS A 148 -13.68 17.65 -21.63
N ARG A 149 -13.24 18.13 -22.79
CA ARG A 149 -12.36 17.39 -23.69
C ARG A 149 -10.92 17.56 -23.23
N LEU A 150 -10.39 16.55 -22.54
CA LEU A 150 -8.99 16.58 -22.11
C LEU A 150 -8.05 16.50 -23.34
N PRO A 151 -6.97 17.29 -23.36
CA PRO A 151 -5.95 17.21 -24.39
C PRO A 151 -5.17 15.89 -24.27
N LEU A 152 -4.70 15.40 -25.41
CA LEU A 152 -3.91 14.15 -25.52
C LEU A 152 -2.72 14.11 -24.54
N GLN A 153 -2.09 15.26 -24.30
CA GLN A 153 -0.94 15.38 -23.41
C GLN A 153 -1.27 15.00 -21.96
N VAL A 154 -2.44 15.40 -21.45
CA VAL A 154 -2.88 15.09 -20.08
C VAL A 154 -3.18 13.58 -19.96
N ALA A 155 -3.84 13.00 -20.97
CA ALA A 155 -4.12 11.57 -21.01
C ALA A 155 -2.82 10.73 -21.03
N ILE A 156 -1.80 11.15 -21.80
CA ILE A 156 -0.50 10.48 -21.81
C ILE A 156 0.21 10.64 -20.47
N CYS A 157 0.18 11.85 -19.86
CA CYS A 157 0.79 12.10 -18.56
C CYS A 157 0.17 11.21 -17.47
N GLN A 158 -1.16 11.09 -17.44
CA GLN A 158 -1.87 10.18 -16.55
C GLN A 158 -1.40 8.73 -16.76
N LEU A 159 -1.43 8.24 -18.00
CA LEU A 159 -1.05 6.86 -18.31
C LEU A 159 0.40 6.55 -17.92
N VAL A 160 1.34 7.43 -18.23
CA VAL A 160 2.75 7.26 -17.88
C VAL A 160 2.93 7.22 -16.36
N THR A 161 2.25 8.13 -15.66
CA THR A 161 2.30 8.19 -14.18
C THR A 161 1.72 6.93 -13.55
N ASP A 162 0.62 6.40 -14.11
CA ASP A 162 0.00 5.15 -13.67
C ASP A 162 0.94 3.95 -13.85
N VAL A 163 1.59 3.84 -15.01
CA VAL A 163 2.57 2.77 -15.29
C VAL A 163 3.78 2.86 -14.36
N ILE A 164 4.27 4.07 -14.09
CA ILE A 164 5.38 4.28 -13.13
C ILE A 164 4.94 3.88 -11.72
N ALA A 165 3.75 4.27 -11.29
CA ALA A 165 3.23 3.92 -9.97
C ALA A 165 3.08 2.40 -9.80
N ASP A 166 2.51 1.71 -10.80
CA ASP A 166 2.37 0.25 -10.79
C ASP A 166 3.75 -0.44 -10.80
N SER A 167 4.73 0.10 -11.55
CA SER A 167 6.11 -0.39 -11.56
C SER A 167 6.79 -0.25 -10.20
N ILE A 168 6.56 0.87 -9.50
CA ILE A 168 7.09 1.09 -8.15
C ILE A 168 6.45 0.10 -7.16
N LEU A 169 5.14 -0.14 -7.25
CA LEU A 169 4.45 -1.13 -6.40
C LEU A 169 4.97 -2.56 -6.64
N LEU A 170 5.35 -2.87 -7.88
CA LEU A 170 5.93 -4.15 -8.27
C LEU A 170 7.37 -4.32 -7.75
N ILE A 171 8.19 -3.25 -7.80
CA ILE A 171 9.59 -3.28 -7.36
C ILE A 171 9.71 -3.18 -5.84
N ALA A 172 8.81 -2.45 -5.16
CA ALA A 172 8.82 -2.23 -3.71
C ALA A 172 9.05 -3.50 -2.87
N PRO A 173 8.38 -4.65 -3.13
CA PRO A 173 8.62 -5.88 -2.37
C PRO A 173 9.92 -6.63 -2.74
N ILE A 174 10.58 -6.35 -3.87
CA ILE A 174 11.76 -7.12 -4.34
C ILE A 174 12.96 -7.06 -3.37
N PRO A 175 13.41 -5.89 -2.87
CA PRO A 175 14.52 -5.81 -1.94
C PRO A 175 14.27 -6.59 -0.63
N LEU A 176 13.01 -6.67 -0.20
CA LEU A 176 12.61 -7.40 1.00
C LEU A 176 12.88 -8.91 0.86
N PHE A 177 12.79 -9.47 -0.34
CA PHE A 177 13.09 -10.88 -0.61
C PHE A 177 14.55 -11.25 -0.43
N ARG A 178 15.48 -10.31 -0.65
CA ARG A 178 16.92 -10.62 -0.51
C ARG A 178 17.29 -11.04 0.91
N HIS A 179 16.45 -10.72 1.90
CA HIS A 179 16.68 -11.05 3.30
C HIS A 179 15.80 -12.18 3.86
N LEU A 180 14.66 -12.51 3.23
CA LEU A 180 13.68 -13.46 3.79
C LEU A 180 13.15 -14.41 2.70
N ALA A 181 13.67 -15.64 2.68
CA ALA A 181 13.29 -16.70 1.73
C ALA A 181 11.98 -17.43 2.11
N ASP A 182 10.92 -16.69 2.50
CA ASP A 182 9.65 -17.29 2.95
C ASP A 182 8.70 -17.60 1.75
N LYS A 183 8.12 -18.80 1.75
CA LYS A 183 7.08 -19.25 0.78
C LYS A 183 5.83 -18.37 0.84
N ALA A 184 5.45 -17.86 2.02
CA ALA A 184 4.30 -16.97 2.17
C ALA A 184 4.51 -15.62 1.48
N LEU A 185 5.75 -15.13 1.49
CA LEU A 185 6.12 -13.87 0.85
C LEU A 185 6.10 -14.03 -0.68
N ARG A 186 6.65 -15.13 -1.21
CA ARG A 186 6.63 -15.42 -2.67
C ARG A 186 5.21 -15.38 -3.23
N ARG A 187 4.26 -15.98 -2.51
CA ARG A 187 2.86 -15.98 -2.93
C ARG A 187 2.25 -14.58 -2.96
N LYS A 188 2.52 -13.75 -1.94
CA LYS A 188 2.04 -12.36 -1.91
C LYS A 188 2.60 -11.54 -3.08
N LEU A 189 3.86 -11.75 -3.44
CA LEU A 189 4.46 -11.10 -4.60
C LEU A 189 3.82 -11.56 -5.91
N THR A 190 3.57 -12.86 -6.10
CA THR A 190 2.88 -13.36 -7.29
C THR A 190 1.50 -12.71 -7.43
N ILE A 191 0.77 -12.54 -6.33
CA ILE A 191 -0.52 -11.85 -6.34
C ILE A 191 -0.34 -10.38 -6.71
N ILE A 192 0.57 -9.66 -6.05
CA ILE A 192 0.83 -8.23 -6.33
C ILE A 192 1.23 -8.03 -7.80
N PHE A 193 2.15 -8.85 -8.30
CA PHE A 193 2.60 -8.83 -9.69
C PHE A 193 1.44 -9.04 -10.67
N SER A 194 0.65 -10.09 -10.45
CA SER A 194 -0.55 -10.38 -11.26
C SER A 194 -1.52 -9.20 -11.24
N THR A 195 -1.76 -8.62 -10.06
CA THR A 195 -2.66 -7.48 -9.92
C THR A 195 -2.16 -6.22 -10.62
N CYS A 196 -0.87 -5.90 -10.54
CA CYS A 196 -0.29 -4.73 -11.22
C CYS A 196 -0.41 -4.87 -12.74
N VAL A 197 -0.22 -6.07 -13.29
CA VAL A 197 -0.40 -6.32 -14.73
C VAL A 197 -1.86 -6.08 -15.13
N VAL A 198 -2.82 -6.59 -14.34
CA VAL A 198 -4.25 -6.39 -14.61
C VAL A 198 -4.63 -4.91 -14.53
N THR A 199 -4.19 -4.17 -13.51
CA THR A 199 -4.49 -2.73 -13.37
C THR A 199 -3.91 -1.93 -14.52
N THR A 200 -2.68 -2.22 -14.94
CA THR A 200 -2.03 -1.56 -16.08
C THR A 200 -2.79 -1.83 -17.39
N ILE A 201 -3.23 -3.07 -17.64
CA ILE A 201 -4.03 -3.40 -18.84
C ILE A 201 -5.34 -2.62 -18.86
N VAL A 202 -6.05 -2.57 -17.73
CA VAL A 202 -7.33 -1.86 -17.63
C VAL A 202 -7.13 -0.35 -17.81
N SER A 203 -6.06 0.21 -17.22
CA SER A 203 -5.69 1.63 -17.40
C SER A 203 -5.39 1.96 -18.86
N LEU A 204 -4.69 1.06 -19.58
CA LEU A 204 -4.42 1.19 -21.01
C LEU A 204 -5.71 1.15 -21.85
N VAL A 205 -6.63 0.25 -21.51
CA VAL A 205 -7.94 0.14 -22.19
C VAL A 205 -8.75 1.42 -21.99
N HIS A 206 -8.81 1.94 -20.77
CA HIS A 206 -9.48 3.20 -20.50
C HIS A 206 -8.84 4.36 -21.26
N ALA A 207 -7.51 4.48 -21.24
CA ALA A 207 -6.80 5.48 -22.02
C ALA A 207 -7.13 5.37 -23.52
N ALA A 208 -7.16 4.17 -24.09
CA ALA A 208 -7.53 3.95 -25.48
C ALA A 208 -8.98 4.40 -25.78
N PHE A 209 -9.92 4.19 -24.85
CA PHE A 209 -11.29 4.68 -24.99
C PHE A 209 -11.38 6.20 -24.93
N ILE A 210 -10.68 6.85 -23.99
CA ILE A 210 -10.60 8.32 -23.91
C ILE A 210 -10.12 8.89 -25.25
N LEU A 211 -9.10 8.28 -25.85
CA LEU A 211 -8.48 8.77 -27.09
C LEU A 211 -9.33 8.53 -28.34
N ARG A 212 -10.03 7.40 -28.44
CA ARG A 212 -10.76 7.02 -29.67
C ARG A 212 -12.23 7.41 -29.68
N ARG A 213 -12.92 7.36 -28.54
CA ARG A 213 -14.38 7.46 -28.48
C ARG A 213 -14.79 8.20 -27.21
N GLY A 214 -14.97 9.51 -27.32
CA GLY A 214 -15.64 10.29 -26.26
C GLY A 214 -17.07 9.81 -26.00
N GLY A 215 -17.67 10.25 -24.89
CA GLY A 215 -19.06 9.95 -24.52
C GLY A 215 -19.22 8.80 -23.52
N VAL A 216 -20.38 8.14 -23.55
CA VAL A 216 -20.82 7.16 -22.52
C VAL A 216 -19.87 5.96 -22.37
N LYS A 217 -19.20 5.54 -23.44
CA LYS A 217 -18.25 4.41 -23.41
C LYS A 217 -17.03 4.70 -22.52
N VAL A 218 -16.55 5.95 -22.49
CA VAL A 218 -15.48 6.37 -21.58
C VAL A 218 -15.93 6.20 -20.14
N LEU A 219 -17.17 6.58 -19.84
CA LEU A 219 -17.72 6.48 -18.50
C LEU A 219 -17.85 5.03 -18.03
N ILE A 220 -18.31 4.12 -18.90
CA ILE A 220 -18.36 2.68 -18.61
C ILE A 220 -16.96 2.17 -18.30
N SER A 221 -15.96 2.52 -19.13
CA SER A 221 -14.58 2.07 -18.93
C SER A 221 -13.98 2.60 -17.63
N ALA A 222 -14.20 3.87 -17.30
CA ALA A 222 -13.72 4.49 -16.06
C ALA A 222 -14.32 3.82 -14.81
N LEU A 223 -15.61 3.48 -14.88
CA LEU A 223 -16.31 2.81 -13.79
C LEU A 223 -15.77 1.40 -13.54
N VAL A 224 -15.60 0.63 -14.62
CA VAL A 224 -15.00 -0.71 -14.57
C VAL A 224 -13.57 -0.64 -14.01
N GLU A 225 -12.78 0.33 -14.45
CA GLU A 225 -11.41 0.53 -13.93
C GLU A 225 -11.39 0.82 -12.44
N ASN A 226 -12.30 1.67 -11.94
CA ASN A 226 -12.37 2.01 -10.54
C ASN A 226 -12.80 0.83 -9.67
N SER A 227 -13.85 0.11 -10.08
CA SER A 227 -14.28 -1.10 -9.38
C SER A 227 -13.18 -2.17 -9.37
N LEU A 228 -12.51 -2.40 -10.51
CA LEU A 228 -11.42 -3.36 -10.61
C LEU A 228 -10.22 -2.96 -9.75
N SER A 229 -9.84 -1.68 -9.73
CA SER A 229 -8.74 -1.18 -8.89
C SER A 229 -9.01 -1.40 -7.41
N LEU A 230 -10.25 -1.18 -6.95
CA LEU A 230 -10.63 -1.44 -5.56
C LEU A 230 -10.68 -2.93 -5.23
N ILE A 231 -11.22 -3.77 -6.12
CA ILE A 231 -11.21 -5.24 -5.97
C ILE A 231 -9.76 -5.74 -5.87
N VAL A 232 -8.90 -5.28 -6.76
CA VAL A 232 -7.47 -5.60 -6.79
C VAL A 232 -6.78 -5.19 -5.49
N ALA A 233 -7.06 -4.00 -4.96
CA ALA A 233 -6.49 -3.55 -3.69
C ALA A 233 -6.88 -4.45 -2.51
N ASN A 234 -8.03 -5.10 -2.57
CA ASN A 234 -8.51 -6.03 -1.55
C ASN A 234 -8.04 -7.49 -1.79
N LEU A 235 -7.63 -7.83 -3.02
CA LEU A 235 -7.35 -9.19 -3.45
C LEU A 235 -6.25 -9.90 -2.65
N PRO A 236 -5.10 -9.29 -2.28
CA PRO A 236 -4.08 -9.96 -1.49
C PRO A 236 -4.58 -10.49 -0.13
N ILE A 237 -5.58 -9.83 0.45
CA ILE A 237 -6.14 -10.20 1.76
C ILE A 237 -7.14 -11.35 1.60
N VAL A 238 -7.99 -11.26 0.58
CA VAL A 238 -8.99 -12.29 0.28
C VAL A 238 -8.28 -13.60 -0.10
N ILE A 239 -7.31 -13.55 -1.01
CA ILE A 239 -6.56 -14.75 -1.44
C ILE A 239 -5.77 -15.35 -0.28
N ALA A 240 -5.09 -14.53 0.54
CA ALA A 240 -4.35 -15.05 1.68
C ALA A 240 -5.27 -15.82 2.66
N ARG A 241 -6.54 -15.42 2.77
CA ARG A 241 -7.53 -16.14 3.58
C ARG A 241 -8.06 -17.38 2.90
N LEU A 242 -8.43 -17.29 1.63
CA LEU A 242 -8.93 -18.44 0.86
C LEU A 242 -7.96 -19.62 0.94
N ILE A 243 -6.65 -19.34 0.84
CA ILE A 243 -5.65 -20.39 0.87
C ILE A 243 -5.40 -20.92 2.29
N ASN A 244 -5.58 -20.10 3.32
CA ASN A 244 -5.50 -20.61 4.69
C ASN A 244 -6.69 -21.52 4.98
N LEU A 245 -7.90 -21.16 4.54
CA LEU A 245 -9.09 -22.01 4.67
C LEU A 245 -8.93 -23.34 3.92
N ALA A 246 -8.46 -23.30 2.67
CA ALA A 246 -8.23 -24.52 1.88
C ALA A 246 -7.15 -25.44 2.48
N ARG A 247 -6.22 -24.89 3.29
CA ARG A 247 -5.24 -25.69 4.03
C ARG A 247 -5.80 -26.30 5.30
N ASP A 248 -6.66 -25.55 6.01
CA ASP A 248 -7.31 -26.05 7.21
C ASP A 248 -8.26 -27.22 6.88
N GLU A 249 -8.89 -27.22 5.70
CA GLU A 249 -9.71 -28.34 5.20
C GLU A 249 -8.87 -29.59 4.87
N ASP A 250 -7.70 -29.43 4.24
CA ASP A 250 -6.80 -30.53 3.86
C ASP A 250 -6.18 -31.24 5.09
N ASP A 251 -6.01 -30.51 6.21
CA ASP A 251 -5.51 -31.06 7.48
C ASP A 251 -6.62 -31.76 8.30
N SER A 252 -7.87 -31.74 7.82
CA SER A 252 -9.05 -32.32 8.49
C SER A 252 -9.33 -33.79 8.11
N ASP A 253 -8.62 -34.36 7.13
CA ASP A 253 -8.75 -35.78 6.77
C ASP A 253 -7.87 -36.66 7.68
N PRO A 254 -8.45 -37.59 8.48
CA PRO A 254 -7.68 -38.40 9.43
C PRO A 254 -7.13 -39.65 8.72
N VAL A 255 -5.97 -39.54 8.07
CA VAL A 255 -5.13 -40.71 7.78
C VAL A 255 -3.73 -40.47 8.33
N GLY A 256 -3.41 -41.20 9.39
CA GLY A 256 -2.27 -40.95 10.25
C GLY A 256 -0.93 -40.90 9.54
N ARG A 257 -0.19 -39.81 9.77
CA ARG A 257 1.27 -39.86 9.91
C ARG A 257 1.78 -38.63 10.66
N GLN A 258 2.53 -38.90 11.71
CA GLN A 258 3.29 -37.94 12.53
C GLN A 258 3.96 -36.85 11.68
N THR A 259 3.81 -35.57 12.03
CA THR A 259 4.93 -34.61 12.13
C THR A 259 4.54 -33.31 12.83
N THR A 260 5.21 -33.06 13.96
CA THR A 260 5.56 -31.74 14.55
C THR A 260 4.46 -30.71 14.81
N SER A 261 4.01 -30.70 16.06
CA SER A 261 3.33 -29.56 16.68
C SER A 261 4.24 -28.32 16.71
N LEU A 262 3.99 -27.36 15.82
CA LEU A 262 4.49 -26.00 16.01
C LEU A 262 3.61 -25.29 17.05
N ARG A 263 3.96 -25.49 18.33
CA ARG A 263 3.50 -24.62 19.43
C ARG A 263 3.97 -23.19 19.16
N PHE A 264 3.05 -22.31 18.77
CA PHE A 264 3.27 -20.88 18.72
C PHE A 264 3.30 -20.33 20.16
N ASN A 265 4.46 -20.45 20.81
CA ASN A 265 4.67 -19.91 22.14
C ASN A 265 4.78 -18.38 22.02
N SER A 266 3.66 -17.71 22.19
CA SER A 266 3.60 -16.25 22.28
C SER A 266 4.20 -15.84 23.62
N ARG A 267 5.51 -15.56 23.66
CA ARG A 267 6.14 -14.95 24.84
C ARG A 267 5.66 -13.50 24.95
N PRO A 268 5.05 -13.10 26.08
CA PRO A 268 4.78 -11.70 26.35
C PRO A 268 6.10 -10.96 26.57
N TRP A 269 6.21 -9.85 25.86
CA TRP A 269 7.21 -8.81 25.98
C TRP A 269 7.06 -8.13 27.34
N PHE A 270 7.86 -8.52 28.34
CA PHE A 270 8.42 -7.72 29.44
C PHE A 270 8.93 -8.66 30.55
N SER A 271 10.24 -8.80 30.69
CA SER A 271 10.84 -9.18 31.97
C SER A 271 12.21 -8.50 32.06
N LYS A 272 12.26 -7.46 32.89
CA LYS A 272 13.50 -6.85 33.38
C LYS A 272 14.24 -7.92 34.21
N GLY A 273 15.56 -7.95 34.05
CA GLY A 273 16.44 -8.92 34.71
C GLY A 273 16.35 -8.88 36.24
N GLY A 274 16.71 -10.00 36.85
CA GLY A 274 16.84 -10.10 38.30
C GLY A 274 17.02 -11.51 38.83
N VAL A 275 18.29 -11.94 38.90
CA VAL A 275 18.91 -12.72 39.97
C VAL A 275 18.41 -14.15 40.27
N THR A 276 19.36 -15.07 40.05
CA THR A 276 19.41 -16.47 40.47
C THR A 276 19.56 -16.58 41.99
N THR A 277 18.64 -17.27 42.69
CA THR A 277 18.96 -17.95 43.96
C THR A 277 18.05 -19.15 44.21
N ARG A 278 18.63 -20.15 44.87
CA ARG A 278 18.24 -21.55 44.99
C ARG A 278 17.71 -21.80 46.42
N GLY A 279 16.61 -22.54 46.57
CA GLY A 279 16.37 -23.40 47.74
C GLY A 279 15.26 -23.02 48.74
N THR A 280 14.41 -24.03 49.00
CA THR A 280 13.68 -24.39 50.24
C THR A 280 12.51 -23.53 50.75
N GLY A 281 11.29 -24.07 50.56
CA GLY A 281 10.47 -24.69 51.61
C GLY A 281 9.69 -23.84 52.63
N ILE A 282 8.40 -24.20 52.79
CA ILE A 282 7.50 -24.10 53.98
C ILE A 282 6.40 -23.00 53.97
N VAL A 283 5.15 -23.48 53.74
CA VAL A 283 3.86 -23.33 54.46
C VAL A 283 3.38 -21.96 55.02
N ALA A 284 2.32 -21.44 54.37
CA ALA A 284 1.04 -20.86 54.88
C ALA A 284 0.99 -19.45 55.55
N PRO A 285 -0.21 -18.87 55.82
CA PRO A 285 -0.76 -17.70 55.09
C PRO A 285 -1.18 -16.52 56.02
N VAL A 286 -2.00 -15.58 55.50
CA VAL A 286 -2.67 -14.42 56.19
C VAL A 286 -1.78 -13.14 56.08
N GLU A 287 -2.21 -11.95 55.64
CA GLU A 287 -3.37 -11.13 56.03
C GLU A 287 -3.60 -9.93 55.05
N LEU A 288 -4.82 -9.38 55.06
CA LEU A 288 -5.25 -8.15 54.38
C LEU A 288 -4.59 -6.89 54.99
N GLY A 289 -4.27 -5.89 54.17
CA GLY A 289 -3.88 -4.56 54.62
C GLY A 289 -4.07 -3.49 53.55
N MET A 290 -5.08 -2.65 53.75
CA MET A 290 -5.54 -1.58 52.88
C MET A 290 -4.88 -0.25 53.27
N THR A 291 -4.91 0.72 52.34
CA THR A 291 -4.75 2.19 52.52
C THR A 291 -3.35 2.82 52.49
N GLY A 292 -3.28 4.01 51.85
CA GLY A 292 -2.17 4.95 52.05
C GLY A 292 -1.76 5.78 50.83
N ILE A 293 -2.61 6.72 50.40
CA ILE A 293 -2.23 7.82 49.49
C ILE A 293 -1.39 8.84 50.30
N SER A 294 -0.26 9.30 49.75
CA SER A 294 0.25 10.65 50.00
C SER A 294 1.17 11.13 48.89
N THR A 295 0.69 12.14 48.18
CA THR A 295 1.41 13.09 47.33
C THR A 295 2.27 14.02 48.19
N THR A 296 3.51 14.29 47.78
CA THR A 296 4.17 15.55 48.13
C THR A 296 5.06 16.00 46.98
N ILE A 297 4.83 17.25 46.58
CA ILE A 297 5.55 18.05 45.60
C ILE A 297 6.77 18.65 46.30
N ALA A 298 7.93 18.61 45.66
CA ALA A 298 9.00 19.58 45.90
C ALA A 298 9.79 19.78 44.59
N ALA A 299 9.81 21.03 44.15
CA ALA A 299 10.69 21.55 43.12
C ALA A 299 11.98 22.02 43.79
N GLU A 300 13.13 21.90 43.13
CA GLU A 300 14.27 22.81 43.31
C GLU A 300 15.24 22.74 42.14
N GLU A 301 15.82 23.91 41.88
CA GLU A 301 16.69 24.34 40.79
C GLU A 301 18.12 23.76 40.84
N GLU A 302 18.67 23.56 39.63
CA GLU A 302 19.99 23.97 39.14
C GLU A 302 21.07 24.43 40.15
N GLU A 303 22.19 23.69 40.25
CA GLU A 303 23.54 24.29 40.38
C GLU A 303 24.66 23.31 39.96
N ASP A 304 25.59 23.83 39.14
CA ASP A 304 26.85 23.25 38.73
C ASP A 304 27.75 22.83 39.91
N ARG A 305 28.45 21.68 39.77
CA ARG A 305 29.72 21.46 40.49
C ARG A 305 30.62 20.38 39.87
N GLU A 306 31.76 20.86 39.38
CA GLU A 306 33.13 20.35 39.47
C GLU A 306 33.42 18.84 39.54
N MET A 307 34.23 18.40 38.57
CA MET A 307 34.96 17.13 38.55
C MET A 307 36.05 17.04 39.64
N PRO A 308 36.24 15.85 40.25
CA PRO A 308 37.48 15.49 40.95
C PRO A 308 38.49 14.79 40.03
N PRO A 309 39.81 14.91 40.31
CA PRO A 309 40.86 14.41 39.43
C PRO A 309 41.27 12.96 39.74
N GLY A 310 41.68 12.27 38.68
CA GLY A 310 42.86 11.39 38.69
C GLY A 310 42.74 10.04 39.38
N ASN A 311 42.60 8.97 38.59
CA ASN A 311 43.46 7.81 38.80
C ASN A 311 43.84 7.14 37.47
N LYS A 312 45.15 6.97 37.29
CA LYS A 312 45.80 6.47 36.09
C LYS A 312 45.68 4.95 36.03
N ARG A 313 45.32 4.39 34.88
CA ARG A 313 45.80 3.07 34.48
C ARG A 313 45.93 2.97 32.95
N LEU A 314 47.17 2.74 32.52
CA LEU A 314 47.58 2.47 31.15
C LEU A 314 46.92 1.19 30.64
N THR A 315 46.39 1.24 29.42
CA THR A 315 46.57 0.22 28.38
C THR A 315 46.57 0.92 27.02
N SER A 316 47.78 1.15 26.49
CA SER A 316 48.01 1.60 25.12
C SER A 316 47.75 0.44 24.16
N VAL A 317 46.85 0.64 23.20
CA VAL A 317 46.73 -0.19 22.00
C VAL A 317 47.29 0.65 20.86
N THR A 318 48.48 0.28 20.40
CA THR A 318 49.12 0.82 19.21
C THR A 318 48.39 0.31 17.97
N TRP A 319 48.03 1.24 17.09
CA TRP A 319 47.50 0.96 15.76
C TRP A 319 48.63 1.16 14.76
N ASP A 320 49.11 0.06 14.17
CA ASP A 320 50.00 0.12 13.01
C ASP A 320 49.17 0.52 11.79
N LYS A 321 49.49 1.70 11.25
CA LYS A 321 49.06 2.16 9.93
C LYS A 321 50.27 2.13 9.02
N GLU A 322 50.35 1.12 8.16
CA GLU A 322 51.22 1.17 7.00
C GLU A 322 50.59 0.38 5.84
N THR A 323 50.19 1.10 4.80
CA THR A 323 50.06 0.58 3.43
C THR A 323 49.96 1.79 2.50
N THR A 324 51.14 2.32 2.19
CA THR A 324 51.42 3.10 0.99
C THR A 324 51.34 2.15 -0.21
N VAL A 325 50.40 2.39 -1.14
CA VAL A 325 50.45 1.81 -2.50
C VAL A 325 50.67 2.97 -3.45
N ASP A 326 51.85 2.97 -4.05
CA ASP A 326 52.33 3.95 -5.00
C ASP A 326 51.99 3.55 -6.44
N ARG A 327 52.01 4.54 -7.31
CA ARG A 327 51.66 4.49 -8.74
C ARG A 327 52.53 3.54 -9.56
N GLY A 328 51.87 2.83 -10.48
CA GLY A 328 52.19 2.98 -11.90
C GLY A 328 52.98 1.88 -12.60
N ASN A 329 52.66 1.78 -13.89
CA ASN A 329 53.40 1.18 -14.99
C ASN A 329 53.09 -0.28 -15.36
N GLY A 330 52.56 -0.43 -16.57
CA GLY A 330 52.33 -1.72 -17.21
C GLY A 330 53.63 -2.35 -17.67
N THR A 331 53.66 -3.68 -17.69
CA THR A 331 54.61 -4.44 -18.51
C THR A 331 53.94 -5.74 -18.95
N ARG A 332 54.00 -5.98 -20.26
CA ARG A 332 53.50 -7.14 -21.00
C ARG A 332 54.72 -7.75 -21.68
N ILE A 333 55.19 -8.94 -21.28
CA ILE A 333 56.25 -9.75 -21.94
C ILE A 333 55.99 -11.22 -21.51
N THR A 334 55.39 -12.07 -22.36
CA THR A 334 55.99 -13.16 -23.20
C THR A 334 56.84 -14.18 -22.43
N VAL A 335 56.34 -15.42 -22.27
CA VAL A 335 56.65 -16.67 -23.04
C VAL A 335 58.11 -17.12 -22.88
N ASP A 336 58.31 -18.30 -22.28
CA ASP A 336 59.06 -19.40 -22.92
C ASP A 336 58.88 -20.74 -22.17
N SER A 337 58.70 -21.79 -22.99
CA SER A 337 58.75 -23.22 -22.66
C SER A 337 60.15 -23.76 -22.88
N VAL A 338 60.69 -24.59 -21.98
CA VAL A 338 61.72 -25.65 -22.21
C VAL A 338 61.66 -26.55 -20.94
N GLU A 339 61.24 -27.82 -20.91
CA GLU A 339 61.73 -29.07 -21.52
C GLU A 339 62.92 -29.73 -20.78
N GLY A 340 62.77 -31.03 -20.47
CA GLY A 340 63.83 -32.03 -20.18
C GLY A 340 64.37 -32.09 -18.74
N THR A 341 64.28 -33.21 -17.99
CA THR A 341 65.14 -34.45 -18.02
C THR A 341 66.63 -34.11 -17.86
N ASP A 342 67.41 -34.64 -16.90
CA ASP A 342 67.38 -35.89 -16.13
C ASP A 342 67.85 -35.66 -14.67
#